data_AF-A0A2V5R006-F1
#
_entry.id   AF-A0A2V5R006-F1
#
_cell.length_a   1.000
_cell.length_b   1.000
_cell.length_c   1.000
_cell.angle_alpha   90.00
_cell.angle_beta   90.00
_cell.angle_gamma   90.00
#
_symmetry.space_group_name_H-M   'P 1'
#
loop_
_entity.id
_entity.type
_entity.pdbx_description
1 polymer ?
#
loop_
_entity_poly.entity_id
_entity_poly.type
_entity_poly.pdbx_seq_one_letter_code
_entity_poly.pdbx_strand_id
1 'polypeptide(L)' 'DSAGLAALIGAMQKVEGYGGKFLLAGLQETVRSIFEISRLDQVFQIFPDADAALAG' A
#
# COMPACT_ATOMS: atom_id res chain seq x y z
N ASP A 1 13.35 -7.03 4.25
CA ASP A 1 13.46 -6.84 2.79
C ASP A 1 12.97 -5.46 2.37
N SER A 2 13.91 -4.55 2.11
CA SER A 2 13.64 -3.15 1.76
C SER A 2 13.32 -2.94 0.27
N ALA A 3 13.74 -3.86 -0.60
CA ALA A 3 13.57 -3.74 -2.05
C ALA A 3 12.10 -3.78 -2.50
N GLY A 4 11.28 -4.66 -1.92
CA GLY A 4 9.85 -4.75 -2.25
C GLY A 4 9.08 -3.50 -1.83
N LEU A 5 9.43 -2.95 -0.67
CA LEU A 5 8.88 -1.70 -0.14
C LEU A 5 9.24 -0.49 -1.00
N ALA A 6 10.50 -0.35 -1.39
CA ALA A 6 10.95 0.69 -2.31
C ALA A 6 10.24 0.59 -3.67
N ALA A 7 10.04 -0.63 -4.18
CA ALA A 7 9.30 -0.86 -5.42
C ALA A 7 7.83 -0.45 -5.31
N LEU A 8 7.17 -0.75 -4.19
CA LEU A 8 5.78 -0.34 -3.92
C LEU A 8 5.66 1.18 -3.82
N ILE A 9 6.59 1.87 -3.16
CA ILE A 9 6.62 3.34 -3.09
C ILE A 9 6.80 3.94 -4.48
N GLY A 10 7.72 3.39 -5.29
CA GLY A 10 7.92 3.85 -6.66
C GLY A 10 6.68 3.64 -7.54
N ALA A 11 5.97 2.52 -7.36
CA ALA A 11 4.72 2.25 -8.07
C ALA A 11 3.61 3.23 -7.66
N MET A 12 3.46 3.49 -6.36
CA MET A 12 2.51 4.45 -5.81
C MET A 12 2.76 5.85 -6.38
N GLN A 13 3.98 6.37 -6.24
CA GLN A 13 4.37 7.69 -6.76
C GLN A 13 4.11 7.82 -8.26
N LYS A 14 4.35 6.74 -9.01
CA LYS A 14 4.07 6.70 -10.44
C LYS A 14 2.57 6.82 -10.72
N VAL A 15 1.74 6.02 -10.05
CA VAL A 15 0.27 6.06 -10.21
C VAL A 15 -0.31 7.41 -9.78
N GLU A 16 0.15 7.98 -8.67
CA GLU A 16 -0.22 9.33 -8.21
C GLU A 16 0.19 10.40 -9.22
N GLY A 17 1.37 10.26 -9.85
CA GLY A 17 1.83 11.16 -10.91
C GLY A 17 0.94 11.14 -12.16
N TYR A 18 0.22 10.04 -12.41
CA TYR A 18 -0.80 9.95 -13.45
C TYR A 18 -2.20 10.40 -12.97
N GLY A 19 -2.35 10.84 -11.72
CA GLY A 19 -3.64 11.17 -11.11
C GLY A 19 -4.49 9.96 -10.72
N GLY A 20 -3.89 8.77 -10.70
CA GLY A 20 -4.52 7.55 -10.20
C GLY A 20 -4.41 7.42 -8.69
N LYS A 21 -5.20 6.51 -8.13
CA LYS A 21 -5.09 6.10 -6.72
C LYS A 21 -4.40 4.74 -6.65
N PHE A 22 -3.51 4.57 -5.69
CA PHE A 22 -2.83 3.30 -5.44
C PHE A 22 -3.28 2.75 -4.08
N LEU A 23 -3.98 1.63 -4.11
CA LEU A 23 -4.59 0.99 -2.94
C LEU A 23 -3.99 -0.41 -2.79
N LEU A 24 -3.74 -0.83 -1.56
CA LEU A 24 -3.28 -2.19 -1.24
C LEU A 24 -4.41 -2.94 -0.54
N ALA A 25 -4.60 -4.21 -0.86
CA ALA A 25 -5.62 -5.07 -0.27
C ALA A 25 -5.03 -6.44 0.09
N GLY A 26 -5.53 -7.07 1.15
CA GLY A 26 -5.17 -8.46 1.48
C GLY A 26 -3.71 -8.65 1.93
N LEU A 27 -3.11 -7.64 2.58
CA LEU A 27 -1.75 -7.76 3.12
C LEU A 27 -1.69 -8.85 4.20
N GLN A 28 -0.66 -9.71 4.12
CA GLN A 28 -0.36 -10.67 5.18
C GLN A 28 -0.03 -9.94 6.49
N GLU A 29 -0.42 -10.53 7.61
CA GLU A 29 -0.30 -9.95 8.96
C GLU A 29 1.13 -9.48 9.26
N THR A 30 2.13 -10.30 8.91
CA THR A 30 3.56 -9.95 9.06
C THR A 30 3.96 -8.72 8.25
N VAL A 31 3.44 -8.58 7.02
CA VAL A 31 3.74 -7.42 6.16
C VAL A 31 3.01 -6.19 6.68
N ARG A 32 1.76 -6.33 7.14
CA ARG A 32 1.00 -5.24 7.77
C ARG A 32 1.77 -4.68 8.97
N SER A 33 2.26 -5.51 9.88
CA SER A 33 3.04 -5.05 11.03
C SER A 33 4.29 -4.26 10.60
N ILE A 34 4.99 -4.70 9.55
CA ILE A 34 6.16 -3.96 9.02
C ILE A 34 5.74 -2.58 8.49
N PHE A 35 4.60 -2.49 7.80
CA PHE A 35 4.07 -1.23 7.27
C PHE A 35 3.66 -0.27 8.40
N GLU A 36 2.96 -0.77 9.42
CA GLU A 36 2.57 0.01 10.61
C GLU A 36 3.80 0.51 11.38
N ILE A 37 4.80 -0.35 11.60
CA ILE A 37 6.06 0.05 12.26
C ILE A 37 6.78 1.13 11.45
N SER A 38 6.79 0.99 10.12
CA SER A 38 7.43 1.92 9.20
C SER A 38 6.60 3.19 8.96
N ARG A 39 5.39 3.31 9.55
CA ARG A 39 4.40 4.37 9.29
C ARG A 39 4.01 4.53 7.84
N LEU A 40 4.12 3.44 7.07
CA LEU A 40 3.74 3.41 5.66
C LEU A 40 2.25 3.15 5.48
N ASP A 41 1.56 2.68 6.53
CA ASP A 41 0.10 2.62 6.59
C ASP A 41 -0.57 4.00 6.41
N GLN A 42 0.13 5.09 6.74
CA GLN A 42 -0.35 6.46 6.52
C GLN A 42 -0.11 6.95 5.08
N VAL A 43 0.84 6.33 4.39
CA VAL A 43 1.24 6.68 3.02
C VAL A 43 0.44 5.87 2.01
N PHE A 44 0.22 4.59 2.30
CA PHE A 44 -0.56 3.67 1.49
C PHE A 44 -1.94 3.45 2.10
N GLN A 45 -3.00 3.61 1.31
CA GLN A 45 -4.32 3.13 1.75
C GLN A 45 -4.35 1.60 1.68
N ILE A 46 -4.37 0.97 2.86
CA ILE A 46 -4.39 -0.47 3.03
C ILE A 46 -5.78 -0.92 3.47
N PHE A 47 -6.37 -1.80 2.69
CA PHE A 47 -7.65 -2.43 2.94
C PHE A 47 -7.48 -3.90 3.34
N PRO A 48 -8.44 -4.47 4.09
CA PRO A 48 -8.43 -5.89 4.42
C PRO A 48 -8.61 -6.77 3.17
N ASP A 49 -9.40 -6.34 2.20
CA ASP A 49 -9.76 -7.11 1.00
C ASP A 49 -10.00 -6.19 -0.21
N ALA A 50 -10.10 -6.81 -1.39
CA ALA A 50 -10.25 -6.09 -2.65
C ALA A 50 -11.62 -5.40 -2.77
N ASP A 51 -12.69 -6.01 -2.21
CA ASP A 51 -14.02 -5.42 -2.20
C ASP A 51 -14.05 -4.12 -1.38
N ALA A 52 -13.44 -4.10 -0.20
CA ALA A 52 -13.28 -2.92 0.64
C ALA A 52 -12.45 -1.83 -0.06
N ALA A 53 -11.44 -2.21 -0.84
CA ALA A 53 -10.64 -1.26 -1.62
C ALA A 53 -11.42 -0.65 -2.79
N LEU A 54 -12.33 -1.41 -3.41
CA LEU A 54 -13.17 -0.94 -4.52
C LEU A 54 -14.39 -0.14 -4.04
N ALA A 55 -14.80 -0.31 -2.79
CA ALA A 55 -15.94 0.38 -2.20
C ALA A 55 -15.64 1.81 -1.71
N GLY A 56 -14.36 2.22 -1.64
CA GLY A 56 -13.90 3.54 -1.20
C GLY A 56 -13.57 4.51 -2.33
#